data_AF-A0A1X1WSK8-F1
#
_entry.id   AF-A0A1X1WSK8-F1
#
_cell.length_a   1.000
_cell.length_b   1.000
_cell.length_c   1.000
_cell.angle_alpha   90.00
_cell.angle_beta   90.00
_cell.angle_gamma   90.00
#
_symmetry.space_group_name_H-M   'P 1'
#
loop_
_entity.id
_entity.type
_entity.pdbx_description
1 polymer ?
#
loop_
_entity_poly.entity_id
_entity_poly.type
_entity_poly.pdbx_seq_one_letter_code
_entity_poly.pdbx_strand_id
1 'polypeptide(L)'
;MTESLEPRVARIAEATLADQRFVAPTDVLIGLGWLDAAKTDLWRKGFVTSLDRCIRAKPVEVTDALKVLSTWALARDLNPWATDYGNLAFTADRDPQTERASRIRWAATEDPAPTPPPPRPKQLKVFASWLVWFCANCGGIHDLILDDSGLCRDCAGLGHLVFLPAGAAALTRRTVKAASTSAVVFRANTRNVRHGILADQRAIELAALQCLRDQQYLSGVGEEIRRDIADAIRAEFPGCPPPRADAIAYDAAVRRRNARSGARDPGYIHEIVQDSVRRVDTEYDDLSLTGLDRVEAERRTQAQVDDALDTWRSGIILLDG
;
A
#
# COMPACT_ATOMS: atom_id res chain seq x y z
N MET A 1 -15.68 14.75 27.14
CA MET A 1 -15.87 13.38 27.63
C MET A 1 -16.17 12.52 26.42
N THR A 2 -15.26 11.64 26.03
CA THR A 2 -15.48 10.74 24.91
C THR A 2 -16.57 9.75 25.32
N GLU A 3 -17.64 9.67 24.55
CA GLU A 3 -18.70 8.68 24.74
C GLU A 3 -18.09 7.26 24.74
N SER A 4 -18.59 6.38 25.61
CA SER A 4 -18.13 4.98 25.67
C SER A 4 -18.37 4.26 24.34
N LEU A 5 -17.63 3.17 24.11
CA LEU A 5 -17.68 2.44 22.84
C LEU A 5 -19.05 1.80 22.56
N GLU A 6 -19.68 1.25 23.61
CA GLU A 6 -20.97 0.54 23.54
C GLU A 6 -22.11 1.33 22.87
N PRO A 7 -22.49 2.54 23.33
CA PRO A 7 -23.59 3.30 22.73
C PRO A 7 -23.29 3.72 21.28
N ARG A 8 -22.02 3.95 20.94
CA ARG A 8 -21.60 4.27 19.57
C ARG A 8 -21.79 3.07 18.64
N VAL A 9 -21.32 1.89 19.04
CA VAL A 9 -21.51 0.64 18.28
C VAL A 9 -22.99 0.31 18.14
N ALA A 10 -23.76 0.40 19.22
CA ALA A 10 -25.20 0.12 19.19
C ALA A 10 -25.94 1.02 18.19
N ARG A 11 -25.65 2.34 18.19
CA ARG A 11 -26.27 3.31 17.27
C ARG A 11 -25.95 3.01 15.81
N ILE A 12 -24.68 2.69 15.51
CA ILE A 12 -24.24 2.33 14.16
C ILE A 12 -24.95 1.04 13.73
N ALA A 13 -24.92 0.01 14.59
CA ALA A 13 -25.52 -1.28 14.29
C ALA A 13 -27.04 -1.18 14.09
N GLU A 14 -27.76 -0.36 14.88
CA GLU A 14 -29.19 -0.11 14.68
C GLU A 14 -29.49 0.58 13.35
N ALA A 15 -28.74 1.64 13.01
CA ALA A 15 -28.91 2.35 11.75
C ALA A 15 -28.62 1.43 10.54
N THR A 16 -27.54 0.67 10.60
CA THR A 16 -27.14 -0.29 9.56
C THR A 16 -28.16 -1.43 9.44
N LEU A 17 -28.62 -2.01 10.55
CA LEU A 17 -29.63 -3.07 10.53
C LEU A 17 -30.95 -2.59 9.91
N ALA A 18 -31.37 -1.35 10.20
CA ALA A 18 -32.58 -0.77 9.64
C ALA A 18 -32.48 -0.54 8.12
N ASP A 19 -31.30 -0.18 7.62
CA ASP A 19 -31.07 0.13 6.21
C ASP A 19 -30.91 -1.14 5.34
N GLN A 20 -30.03 -2.06 5.72
CA GLN A 20 -29.66 -3.22 4.90
C GLN A 20 -30.07 -4.58 5.48
N ARG A 21 -30.73 -4.62 6.64
CA ARG A 21 -31.23 -5.84 7.34
C ARG A 21 -30.16 -6.80 7.87
N PHE A 22 -28.89 -6.41 7.84
CA PHE A 22 -27.79 -7.09 8.53
C PHE A 22 -26.74 -6.07 8.99
N VAL A 23 -25.86 -6.47 9.91
CA VAL A 23 -24.70 -5.67 10.35
C VAL A 23 -23.43 -6.51 10.24
N ALA A 24 -22.46 -6.05 9.46
CA ALA A 24 -21.14 -6.65 9.36
C ALA A 24 -20.12 -5.87 10.21
N PRO A 25 -19.02 -6.52 10.62
CA PRO A 25 -17.87 -5.88 11.27
C PRO A 25 -17.36 -4.63 10.53
N THR A 26 -17.32 -4.68 9.19
CA THR A 26 -16.90 -3.55 8.35
C THR A 26 -17.79 -2.33 8.53
N ASP A 27 -19.09 -2.51 8.70
CA ASP A 27 -20.04 -1.40 8.84
C ASP A 27 -19.82 -0.65 10.15
N VAL A 28 -19.56 -1.39 11.23
CA VAL A 28 -19.23 -0.81 12.53
C VAL A 28 -17.90 -0.06 12.47
N LEU A 29 -16.87 -0.63 11.86
CA LEU A 29 -15.57 0.03 11.74
C LEU A 29 -15.64 1.31 10.89
N ILE A 30 -16.45 1.30 9.81
CA ILE A 30 -16.71 2.48 8.99
C ILE A 30 -17.49 3.53 9.80
N GLY A 31 -18.57 3.15 10.47
CA GLY A 31 -19.39 4.07 11.27
C GLY A 31 -18.64 4.67 12.47
N LEU A 32 -17.65 3.96 13.02
CA LEU A 32 -16.77 4.48 14.08
C LEU A 32 -15.71 5.46 13.55
N GLY A 33 -15.55 5.57 12.22
CA GLY A 33 -14.50 6.33 11.56
C GLY A 33 -13.12 5.66 11.64
N TRP A 34 -13.07 4.37 11.97
CA TRP A 34 -11.83 3.61 12.11
C TRP A 34 -11.38 2.99 10.78
N LEU A 35 -12.30 2.84 9.84
CA LEU A 35 -12.07 2.31 8.49
C LEU A 35 -12.72 3.24 7.45
N ASP A 36 -12.02 3.51 6.36
CA ASP A 36 -12.52 4.31 5.25
C ASP A 36 -13.24 3.42 4.21
N ALA A 37 -14.42 3.82 3.76
CA ALA A 37 -15.20 3.07 2.76
C ALA A 37 -14.44 2.88 1.44
N ALA A 38 -13.73 3.91 0.96
CA ALA A 38 -12.95 3.82 -0.28
C ALA A 38 -11.79 2.81 -0.13
N LYS A 39 -11.17 2.74 1.05
CA LYS A 39 -10.11 1.75 1.33
C LYS A 39 -10.66 0.33 1.45
N THR A 40 -11.87 0.20 2.01
CA THR A 40 -12.60 -1.07 2.05
C THR A 40 -12.85 -1.59 0.63
N ASP A 41 -13.21 -0.72 -0.32
CA ASP A 41 -13.38 -1.11 -1.73
C ASP A 41 -12.07 -1.56 -2.38
N LEU A 42 -10.93 -0.93 -2.06
CA LEU A 42 -9.62 -1.36 -2.54
C LEU A 42 -9.26 -2.74 -2.02
N TRP A 43 -9.50 -2.99 -0.73
CA TRP A 43 -9.32 -4.30 -0.12
C TRP A 43 -10.23 -5.34 -0.80
N ARG A 44 -11.52 -5.03 -0.98
CA ARG A 44 -12.47 -5.92 -1.69
C ARG A 44 -12.06 -6.21 -3.13
N LYS A 45 -11.41 -5.26 -3.81
CA LYS A 45 -10.84 -5.43 -5.16
C LYS A 45 -9.46 -6.12 -5.16
N GLY A 46 -8.87 -6.35 -3.99
CA GLY A 46 -7.58 -7.01 -3.83
C GLY A 46 -6.36 -6.12 -4.06
N PHE A 47 -6.51 -4.79 -4.01
CA PHE A 47 -5.39 -3.84 -4.01
C PHE A 47 -4.69 -3.76 -2.65
N VAL A 48 -5.35 -4.16 -1.56
CA VAL A 48 -4.76 -4.23 -0.21
C VAL A 48 -4.75 -5.68 0.24
N THR A 49 -3.63 -6.12 0.84
CA THR A 49 -3.42 -7.54 1.21
C THR A 49 -4.27 -8.01 2.39
N SER A 50 -4.60 -7.10 3.30
CA SER A 50 -5.40 -7.34 4.50
C SER A 50 -6.13 -6.08 4.94
N LEU A 51 -7.30 -6.22 5.59
CA LEU A 51 -8.14 -5.09 5.97
C LEU A 51 -7.54 -4.25 7.11
N ASP A 52 -6.85 -4.89 8.07
CA ASP A 52 -6.18 -4.25 9.21
C ASP A 52 -5.21 -3.14 8.82
N ARG A 53 -4.54 -3.27 7.67
CA ARG A 53 -3.69 -2.22 7.08
C ARG A 53 -4.46 -0.93 6.77
N CYS A 54 -5.78 -1.00 6.64
CA CYS A 54 -6.67 0.14 6.40
C CYS A 54 -7.34 0.65 7.69
N ILE A 55 -7.11 0.00 8.83
CA ILE A 55 -7.74 0.37 10.10
C ILE A 55 -6.82 1.33 10.87
N ARG A 56 -7.39 2.47 11.31
CA ARG A 56 -6.68 3.48 12.12
C ARG A 56 -6.60 3.12 13.60
N ALA A 57 -7.56 2.34 14.08
CA ALA A 57 -7.65 1.91 15.48
C ALA A 57 -6.66 0.77 15.78
N LYS A 58 -6.29 0.64 17.05
CA LYS A 58 -5.41 -0.44 17.51
C LYS A 58 -6.13 -1.78 17.44
N PRO A 59 -5.41 -2.91 17.27
CA PRO A 59 -6.02 -4.24 17.22
C PRO A 59 -6.91 -4.57 18.43
N VAL A 60 -6.55 -4.10 19.62
CA VAL A 60 -7.36 -4.26 20.84
C VAL A 60 -8.68 -3.49 20.75
N GLU A 61 -8.69 -2.28 20.20
CA GLU A 61 -9.89 -1.46 20.04
C GLU A 61 -10.85 -2.09 19.04
N VAL A 62 -10.31 -2.62 17.93
CA VAL A 62 -11.06 -3.39 16.94
C VAL A 62 -11.69 -4.61 17.59
N THR A 63 -10.91 -5.38 18.34
CA THR A 63 -11.38 -6.58 19.04
C THR A 63 -12.51 -6.24 20.01
N ASP A 64 -12.38 -5.15 20.76
CA ASP A 64 -13.40 -4.72 21.72
C ASP A 64 -14.67 -4.25 21.01
N ALA A 65 -14.57 -3.54 19.89
CA ALA A 65 -15.73 -3.16 19.09
C ALA A 65 -16.48 -4.38 18.53
N LEU A 66 -15.76 -5.42 18.07
CA LEU A 66 -16.38 -6.65 17.60
C LEU A 66 -17.05 -7.46 18.71
N LYS A 67 -16.45 -7.48 19.91
CA LYS A 67 -17.09 -8.07 21.11
C LYS A 67 -18.37 -7.32 21.45
N VAL A 68 -18.31 -5.98 21.51
CA VAL A 68 -19.49 -5.14 21.78
C VAL A 68 -20.59 -5.39 20.75
N LEU A 69 -20.26 -5.47 19.46
CA LEU A 69 -21.21 -5.81 18.39
C LEU A 69 -21.85 -7.18 18.63
N SER A 70 -21.05 -8.20 18.97
CA SER A 70 -21.56 -9.54 19.23
C SER A 70 -22.53 -9.58 20.42
N THR A 71 -22.19 -8.91 21.53
CA THR A 71 -23.06 -8.81 22.71
C THR A 71 -24.36 -8.08 22.39
N TRP A 72 -24.27 -6.97 21.65
CA TRP A 72 -25.44 -6.20 21.21
C TRP A 72 -26.37 -7.04 20.32
N ALA A 73 -25.81 -7.84 19.41
CA ALA A 73 -26.57 -8.65 18.47
C ALA A 73 -27.29 -9.82 19.15
N LEU A 74 -26.59 -10.51 20.06
CA LEU A 74 -27.17 -11.60 20.86
C LEU A 74 -28.31 -11.09 21.77
N ALA A 75 -28.18 -9.88 22.33
CA ALA A 75 -29.23 -9.27 23.14
C ALA A 75 -30.50 -8.89 22.33
N ARG A 76 -30.44 -8.97 20.98
CA ARG A 76 -31.54 -8.70 20.05
C ARG A 76 -31.97 -9.95 19.26
N ASP A 77 -31.58 -11.13 19.73
CA ASP A 77 -31.90 -12.42 19.12
C ASP A 77 -31.47 -12.51 17.64
N LEU A 78 -30.40 -11.80 17.26
CA LEU A 78 -29.82 -11.90 15.92
C LEU A 78 -28.91 -13.13 15.83
N ASN A 79 -28.94 -13.77 14.65
CA ASN A 79 -28.13 -14.95 14.37
C ASN A 79 -26.79 -14.54 13.74
N PRO A 80 -25.68 -15.22 14.11
CA PRO A 80 -24.40 -15.07 13.43
C PRO A 80 -24.42 -15.82 12.10
N TRP A 81 -24.09 -15.13 11.01
CA TRP A 81 -23.97 -15.72 9.69
C TRP A 81 -22.56 -15.50 9.14
N ALA A 82 -21.92 -16.56 8.66
CA ALA A 82 -20.63 -16.42 8.00
C ALA A 82 -20.81 -15.77 6.63
N THR A 83 -19.95 -14.79 6.33
CA THR A 83 -19.88 -14.16 5.01
C THR A 83 -18.66 -14.67 4.27
N ASP A 84 -18.85 -15.13 3.03
CA ASP A 84 -17.75 -15.57 2.18
C ASP A 84 -17.05 -14.35 1.53
N TYR A 85 -15.85 -14.05 2.03
CA TYR A 85 -14.94 -13.05 1.44
C TYR A 85 -13.88 -13.68 0.52
N GLY A 86 -14.00 -14.98 0.21
CA GLY A 86 -12.99 -15.74 -0.52
C GLY A 86 -11.61 -15.64 0.15
N ASN A 87 -10.59 -15.34 -0.65
CA ASN A 87 -9.19 -15.27 -0.23
C ASN A 87 -8.75 -13.94 0.40
N LEU A 88 -9.67 -12.98 0.59
CA LEU A 88 -9.35 -11.73 1.29
C LEU A 88 -9.01 -12.02 2.74
N ALA A 89 -7.99 -11.35 3.28
CA ALA A 89 -7.62 -11.45 4.69
C ALA A 89 -8.12 -10.20 5.43
N PHE A 90 -8.60 -10.37 6.66
CA PHE A 90 -8.89 -9.29 7.58
C PHE A 90 -7.65 -8.83 8.33
N THR A 91 -6.74 -9.76 8.67
CA THR A 91 -5.48 -9.45 9.35
C THR A 91 -4.26 -9.90 8.55
N ALA A 92 -3.14 -9.20 8.73
CA ALA A 92 -1.88 -9.53 8.06
C ALA A 92 -1.29 -10.87 8.55
N ASP A 93 -1.44 -11.16 9.85
CA ASP A 93 -1.00 -12.41 10.47
C ASP A 93 -1.91 -13.60 10.19
N ARG A 94 -3.13 -13.34 9.68
CA ARG A 94 -4.18 -14.33 9.42
C ARG A 94 -4.50 -15.19 10.64
N ASP A 95 -4.51 -14.59 11.83
CA ASP A 95 -4.96 -15.28 13.03
C ASP A 95 -6.35 -15.92 12.81
N PRO A 96 -6.50 -17.25 12.93
CA PRO A 96 -7.74 -17.93 12.59
C PRO A 96 -8.95 -17.47 13.41
N GLN A 97 -8.76 -17.05 14.66
CA GLN A 97 -9.85 -16.61 15.51
C GLN A 97 -10.37 -15.24 15.06
N THR A 98 -9.45 -14.29 14.82
CA THR A 98 -9.77 -12.95 14.35
C THR A 98 -10.39 -12.98 12.96
N GLU A 99 -9.82 -13.74 12.02
CA GLU A 99 -10.38 -13.94 10.68
C GLU A 99 -11.82 -14.46 10.71
N ARG A 100 -12.11 -15.44 11.58
CA ARG A 100 -13.48 -15.97 11.73
C ARG A 100 -14.41 -14.91 12.29
N ALA A 101 -14.01 -14.23 13.36
CA ALA A 101 -14.85 -13.20 13.99
C ALA A 101 -15.18 -12.05 13.03
N SER A 102 -14.22 -11.61 12.21
CA SER A 102 -14.43 -10.53 11.23
C SER A 102 -15.32 -10.94 10.05
N ARG A 103 -15.53 -12.24 9.82
CA ARG A 103 -16.41 -12.77 8.77
C ARG A 103 -17.85 -12.98 9.22
N ILE A 104 -18.14 -12.83 10.51
CA ILE A 104 -19.50 -12.99 11.04
C ILE A 104 -20.27 -11.69 10.86
N ARG A 105 -21.36 -11.73 10.08
CA ARG A 105 -22.41 -10.71 10.10
C ARG A 105 -23.55 -11.14 11.02
N TRP A 106 -24.32 -10.17 11.49
CA TRP A 106 -25.45 -10.40 12.37
C TRP A 106 -26.75 -10.01 11.66
N ALA A 107 -27.71 -10.94 11.62
CA ALA A 107 -29.00 -10.74 10.97
C ALA A 107 -30.06 -11.70 11.53
N ALA A 108 -31.33 -11.33 11.42
CA ALA A 108 -32.44 -12.22 11.83
C ALA A 108 -32.52 -13.46 10.94
N THR A 109 -32.35 -13.27 9.63
CA THR A 109 -32.39 -14.31 8.59
C THR A 109 -31.07 -14.38 7.84
N GLU A 110 -30.82 -15.50 7.16
CA GLU A 110 -29.63 -15.63 6.30
C GLU A 110 -29.63 -14.56 5.20
N ASP A 111 -30.78 -14.27 4.58
CA ASP A 111 -30.87 -13.19 3.58
C ASP A 111 -31.53 -11.91 4.12
N PRO A 112 -31.08 -10.72 3.69
CA PRO A 112 -30.02 -10.47 2.71
C PRO A 112 -28.61 -10.61 3.31
N ALA A 113 -27.64 -10.93 2.44
CA ALA A 113 -26.22 -11.03 2.78
C ALA A 113 -25.38 -10.00 1.99
N PRO A 114 -24.19 -9.61 2.48
CA PRO A 114 -23.23 -8.84 1.70
C PRO A 114 -22.94 -9.55 0.38
N THR A 115 -22.94 -8.80 -0.72
CA THR A 115 -22.48 -9.31 -2.00
C THR A 115 -21.05 -9.84 -1.84
N PRO A 116 -20.76 -11.11 -2.19
CA PRO A 116 -19.41 -11.63 -2.13
C PRO A 116 -18.46 -10.75 -2.95
N PRO A 117 -17.24 -10.48 -2.46
CA PRO A 117 -16.26 -9.76 -3.26
C PRO A 117 -15.96 -10.57 -4.53
N PRO A 118 -15.78 -9.91 -5.68
CA PRO A 118 -15.38 -10.63 -6.89
C PRO A 118 -14.03 -11.32 -6.66
N PRO A 119 -13.76 -12.44 -7.34
CA PRO A 119 -12.46 -13.08 -7.28
C PRO A 119 -11.35 -12.08 -7.59
N ARG A 120 -10.27 -12.09 -6.80
CA ARG A 120 -9.13 -11.19 -7.03
C ARG A 120 -8.61 -11.39 -8.46
N PRO A 121 -8.61 -10.34 -9.30
CA PRO A 121 -8.07 -10.46 -10.64
C PRO A 121 -6.57 -10.77 -10.54
N LYS A 122 -6.06 -11.60 -11.46
CA LYS A 122 -4.62 -11.92 -11.52
C LYS A 122 -3.75 -10.68 -11.68
N GLN A 123 -4.30 -9.62 -12.27
CA GLN A 123 -3.63 -8.35 -12.43
C GLN A 123 -4.62 -7.20 -12.39
N LEU A 124 -4.38 -6.26 -11.48
CA LEU A 124 -5.16 -5.03 -11.36
C LEU A 124 -4.77 -4.07 -12.48
N LYS A 125 -5.68 -3.20 -12.92
CA LYS A 125 -5.46 -2.24 -14.00
C LYS A 125 -5.55 -0.80 -13.49
N VAL A 126 -4.64 0.04 -13.93
CA VAL A 126 -4.56 1.49 -13.64
C VAL A 126 -4.28 2.21 -14.96
N PHE A 127 -4.77 3.44 -15.13
CA PHE A 127 -4.64 4.18 -16.38
C PHE A 127 -3.83 5.47 -16.20
N ALA A 128 -2.67 5.55 -16.85
CA ALA A 128 -1.91 6.79 -16.92
C ALA A 128 -2.65 7.81 -17.80
N SER A 129 -2.79 9.03 -17.29
CA SER A 129 -3.33 10.17 -18.04
C SER A 129 -2.29 10.75 -18.99
N TRP A 130 -2.76 11.34 -20.09
CA TRP A 130 -1.93 12.12 -21.03
C TRP A 130 -2.01 13.62 -20.81
N LEU A 131 -3.03 14.06 -20.07
CA LEU A 131 -3.32 15.46 -19.84
C LEU A 131 -3.05 15.79 -18.37
N VAL A 132 -2.62 17.02 -18.13
CA VAL A 132 -2.66 17.60 -16.78
C VAL A 132 -4.10 17.50 -16.30
N TRP A 133 -4.28 16.90 -15.13
CA TRP A 133 -5.59 16.65 -14.56
C TRP A 133 -5.51 16.85 -13.05
N PHE A 134 -6.65 17.19 -12.46
CA PHE A 134 -6.76 17.45 -11.03
C PHE A 134 -7.46 16.28 -10.34
N CYS A 135 -6.90 15.81 -9.24
CA CYS A 135 -7.56 14.82 -8.39
C CYS A 135 -8.88 15.38 -7.88
N ALA A 136 -9.98 14.66 -8.10
CA ALA A 136 -11.31 15.06 -7.65
C ALA A 136 -11.41 15.18 -6.11
N ASN A 137 -10.50 14.54 -5.38
CA ASN A 137 -10.45 14.59 -3.92
C ASN A 137 -9.48 15.66 -3.41
N CYS A 138 -8.18 15.57 -3.73
CA CYS A 138 -7.18 16.50 -3.18
C CYS A 138 -6.96 17.77 -4.01
N GLY A 139 -7.53 17.88 -5.21
CA GLY A 139 -7.33 19.02 -6.11
C GLY A 139 -5.91 19.16 -6.66
N GLY A 140 -4.99 18.22 -6.36
CA GLY A 140 -3.60 18.23 -6.83
C GLY A 140 -3.44 17.74 -8.27
N ILE A 141 -2.33 18.11 -8.90
CA ILE A 141 -1.93 17.61 -10.22
C ILE A 141 -1.12 16.32 -10.05
N HIS A 142 -1.49 15.28 -10.76
CA HIS A 142 -0.83 13.96 -10.68
C HIS A 142 -0.59 13.36 -12.08
N ASP A 143 0.26 12.34 -12.16
CA ASP A 143 0.67 11.68 -13.42
C ASP A 143 -0.10 10.38 -13.73
N LEU A 144 -0.81 9.82 -12.75
CA LEU A 144 -1.59 8.57 -12.87
C LEU A 144 -3.04 8.77 -12.40
N ILE A 145 -4.01 8.32 -13.21
CA ILE A 145 -5.44 8.24 -12.82
C ILE A 145 -5.76 6.77 -12.50
N LEU A 146 -6.47 6.53 -11.40
CA LEU A 146 -7.00 5.19 -11.18
C LEU A 146 -8.28 4.97 -11.99
N ASP A 147 -8.15 4.27 -13.10
CA ASP A 147 -9.27 3.93 -13.98
C ASP A 147 -9.98 5.19 -14.49
N ASP A 148 -11.30 5.28 -14.29
CA ASP A 148 -12.12 6.45 -14.60
C ASP A 148 -12.56 7.22 -13.33
N SER A 149 -11.99 6.89 -12.15
CA SER A 149 -12.44 7.43 -10.87
C SER A 149 -12.14 8.93 -10.66
N GLY A 150 -11.24 9.50 -11.46
CA GLY A 150 -10.73 10.85 -11.23
C GLY A 150 -9.98 11.00 -9.90
N LEU A 151 -9.44 9.91 -9.35
CA LEU A 151 -8.66 9.91 -8.11
C LEU A 151 -7.19 9.61 -8.38
N CYS A 152 -6.31 10.29 -7.63
CA CYS A 152 -4.88 10.05 -7.71
C CYS A 152 -4.52 8.81 -6.91
N ARG A 153 -3.31 8.29 -7.14
CA ARG A 153 -2.80 7.10 -6.46
C ARG A 153 -2.97 7.18 -4.93
N ASP A 154 -2.66 8.32 -4.33
CA ASP A 154 -2.72 8.50 -2.88
C ASP A 154 -4.18 8.55 -2.38
N CYS A 155 -5.02 9.35 -3.02
CA CYS A 155 -6.45 9.47 -2.70
C CYS A 155 -7.21 8.17 -2.92
N ALA A 156 -6.80 7.37 -3.90
CA ALA A 156 -7.33 6.04 -4.15
C ALA A 156 -6.51 4.94 -3.44
N GLY A 157 -5.77 5.29 -2.39
CA GLY A 157 -5.13 4.38 -1.45
C GLY A 157 -4.07 3.44 -1.97
N LEU A 158 -3.51 3.74 -3.13
CA LEU A 158 -2.36 3.06 -3.72
C LEU A 158 -1.05 3.81 -3.49
N GLY A 159 -1.01 4.83 -2.61
CA GLY A 159 0.16 5.72 -2.44
C GLY A 159 1.46 5.01 -2.02
N HIS A 160 1.33 3.84 -1.39
CA HIS A 160 2.41 2.92 -1.06
C HIS A 160 3.04 2.24 -2.30
N LEU A 161 2.29 2.10 -3.41
CA LEU A 161 2.81 1.48 -4.62
C LEU A 161 3.59 2.48 -5.46
N VAL A 162 4.76 2.08 -5.91
CA VAL A 162 5.65 2.90 -6.72
C VAL A 162 5.56 2.51 -8.19
N PHE A 163 5.60 3.51 -9.08
CA PHE A 163 5.55 3.28 -10.52
C PHE A 163 6.91 2.82 -11.05
N LEU A 164 6.92 1.61 -11.61
CA LEU A 164 8.03 1.05 -12.35
C LEU A 164 7.69 1.06 -13.85
N PRO A 165 8.38 1.87 -14.68
CA PRO A 165 8.12 1.92 -16.10
C PRO A 165 8.46 0.59 -16.80
N ALA A 166 7.82 0.35 -17.94
CA ALA A 166 8.22 -0.73 -18.82
C ALA A 166 9.62 -0.46 -19.40
N GLY A 167 10.41 -1.52 -19.61
CA GLY A 167 11.73 -1.41 -20.27
C GLY A 167 12.73 -2.49 -19.85
N ALA A 168 12.65 -2.97 -18.61
CA ALA A 168 13.46 -4.08 -18.11
C ALA A 168 12.57 -5.29 -17.80
N ALA A 169 12.32 -6.14 -18.81
CA ALA A 169 11.35 -7.26 -18.69
C ALA A 169 11.69 -8.27 -17.58
N ALA A 170 12.99 -8.49 -17.30
CA ALA A 170 13.43 -9.28 -16.16
C ALA A 170 13.01 -8.65 -14.83
N LEU A 171 13.33 -7.36 -14.64
CA LEU A 171 12.96 -6.60 -13.44
C LEU A 171 11.45 -6.63 -13.23
N THR A 172 10.66 -6.22 -14.23
CA THR A 172 9.19 -6.17 -14.10
C THR A 172 8.59 -7.55 -13.76
N ARG A 173 9.07 -8.65 -14.35
CA ARG A 173 8.58 -10.00 -14.03
C ARG A 173 8.91 -10.41 -12.61
N ARG A 174 10.13 -10.12 -12.13
CA ARG A 174 10.57 -10.44 -10.77
C ARG A 174 9.87 -9.58 -9.74
N THR A 175 9.66 -8.29 -10.02
CA THR A 175 8.88 -7.39 -9.16
C THR A 175 7.47 -7.92 -8.99
N VAL A 176 6.77 -8.28 -10.07
CA VAL A 176 5.41 -8.85 -9.98
C VAL A 176 5.42 -10.17 -9.19
N LYS A 177 6.46 -10.99 -9.32
CA LYS A 177 6.58 -12.25 -8.59
C LYS A 177 6.84 -12.04 -7.09
N ALA A 178 7.58 -11.00 -6.72
CA ALA A 178 7.95 -10.68 -5.35
C ALA A 178 6.89 -9.83 -4.62
N ALA A 179 6.13 -9.02 -5.37
CA ALA A 179 5.17 -8.09 -4.80
C ALA A 179 3.92 -8.81 -4.28
N SER A 180 3.46 -8.38 -3.11
CA SER A 180 2.19 -8.85 -2.52
C SER A 180 0.97 -8.27 -3.25
N THR A 181 1.14 -7.06 -3.78
CA THR A 181 0.20 -6.35 -4.65
C THR A 181 0.95 -5.74 -5.82
N SER A 182 0.42 -5.92 -7.03
CA SER A 182 0.85 -5.14 -8.18
C SER A 182 -0.32 -4.81 -9.10
N ALA A 183 -0.18 -3.71 -9.84
CA ALA A 183 -1.15 -3.31 -10.85
C ALA A 183 -0.44 -2.95 -12.16
N VAL A 184 -1.03 -3.31 -13.29
CA VAL A 184 -0.53 -2.87 -14.61
C VAL A 184 -1.00 -1.47 -14.84
N VAL A 185 -0.05 -0.60 -15.17
CA VAL A 185 -0.37 0.73 -15.66
C VAL A 185 -0.46 0.66 -17.17
N PHE A 186 -1.63 0.99 -17.70
CA PHE A 186 -1.89 1.18 -19.12
C PHE A 186 -1.83 2.67 -19.44
N ARG A 187 -1.35 3.00 -20.64
CA ARG A 187 -1.52 4.33 -21.21
C ARG A 187 -2.85 4.35 -21.95
N ALA A 188 -3.77 5.22 -21.54
CA ALA A 188 -5.09 5.33 -22.16
C ALA A 188 -4.95 5.81 -23.61
N ASN A 189 -4.98 4.91 -24.58
CA ASN A 189 -4.97 5.22 -26.02
C ASN A 189 -5.86 4.23 -26.74
N THR A 190 -6.03 4.36 -28.06
CA THR A 190 -6.91 3.48 -28.84
C THR A 190 -6.62 1.98 -28.71
N ARG A 191 -5.44 1.58 -28.21
CA ARG A 191 -5.04 0.18 -28.01
C ARG A 191 -4.66 -0.16 -26.56
N ASN A 192 -4.79 0.78 -25.61
CA ASN A 192 -4.31 0.70 -24.23
C ASN A 192 -2.95 0.00 -24.10
N VAL A 193 -1.87 0.70 -24.44
CA VAL A 193 -0.51 0.15 -24.39
C VAL A 193 -0.02 0.05 -22.94
N ARG A 194 0.55 -1.10 -22.56
CA ARG A 194 1.19 -1.28 -21.25
C ARG A 194 2.32 -0.26 -21.07
N HIS A 195 2.19 0.57 -20.04
CA HIS A 195 3.15 1.64 -19.71
C HIS A 195 4.15 1.22 -18.63
N GLY A 196 3.74 0.35 -17.71
CA GLY A 196 4.56 -0.12 -16.60
C GLY A 196 3.75 -0.93 -15.60
N ILE A 197 4.20 -0.94 -14.35
CA ILE A 197 3.48 -1.50 -13.20
C ILE A 197 3.54 -0.55 -12.00
N LEU A 198 2.57 -0.67 -11.10
CA LEU A 198 2.66 -0.22 -9.72
C LEU A 198 3.01 -1.43 -8.85
N ALA A 199 3.99 -1.30 -7.96
CA ALA A 199 4.38 -2.34 -7.00
C ALA A 199 5.05 -1.73 -5.76
N ASP A 200 5.12 -2.49 -4.68
CA ASP A 200 5.83 -2.08 -3.44
C ASP A 200 7.32 -1.81 -3.72
N GLN A 201 7.89 -0.76 -3.12
CA GLN A 201 9.31 -0.40 -3.28
C GLN A 201 10.24 -1.57 -2.90
N ARG A 202 9.91 -2.27 -1.80
CA ARG A 202 10.63 -3.48 -1.35
C ARG A 202 10.72 -4.56 -2.44
N ALA A 203 9.65 -4.77 -3.20
CA ALA A 203 9.61 -5.77 -4.26
C ALA A 203 10.40 -5.35 -5.51
N ILE A 204 10.44 -4.04 -5.80
CA ILE A 204 11.27 -3.49 -6.89
C ILE A 204 12.75 -3.68 -6.58
N GLU A 205 13.17 -3.34 -5.37
CA GLU A 205 14.57 -3.44 -4.98
C GLU A 205 15.06 -4.88 -4.85
N LEU A 206 14.23 -5.78 -4.29
CA LEU A 206 14.53 -7.22 -4.29
C LEU A 206 14.69 -7.76 -5.71
N ALA A 207 13.82 -7.34 -6.64
CA ALA A 207 13.90 -7.75 -8.03
C ALA A 207 15.15 -7.18 -8.73
N ALA A 208 15.58 -5.97 -8.39
CA ALA A 208 16.80 -5.37 -8.90
C ALA A 208 18.04 -6.17 -8.45
N LEU A 209 18.11 -6.53 -7.16
CA LEU A 209 19.17 -7.40 -6.63
C LEU A 209 19.23 -8.75 -7.33
N GLN A 210 18.08 -9.37 -7.58
CA GLN A 210 18.00 -10.63 -8.32
C GLN A 210 18.47 -10.47 -9.77
N CYS A 211 18.12 -9.37 -10.43
CA CYS A 211 18.61 -9.10 -11.79
C CYS A 211 20.13 -8.95 -11.81
N LEU A 212 20.70 -8.19 -10.87
CA LEU A 212 22.15 -7.99 -10.75
C LEU A 212 22.89 -9.31 -10.47
N ARG A 213 22.37 -10.14 -9.56
CA ARG A 213 22.93 -11.46 -9.23
C ARG A 213 22.94 -12.41 -10.43
N ASP A 214 21.85 -12.40 -11.20
CA ASP A 214 21.70 -13.23 -12.39
C ASP A 214 22.36 -12.58 -13.63
N GLN A 215 23.17 -11.52 -13.43
CA GLN A 215 23.88 -10.78 -14.47
C GLN A 215 22.96 -10.20 -15.57
N GLN A 216 21.70 -9.93 -15.20
CA GLN A 216 20.70 -9.29 -16.04
C GLN A 216 20.76 -7.78 -15.84
N TYR A 217 21.77 -7.16 -16.43
CA TYR A 217 22.01 -5.72 -16.34
C TYR A 217 21.12 -4.90 -17.29
N LEU A 218 21.09 -3.59 -17.04
CA LEU A 218 20.54 -2.64 -18.00
C LEU A 218 21.42 -2.59 -19.25
N SER A 219 20.85 -2.30 -20.41
CA SER A 219 21.62 -2.18 -21.66
C SER A 219 22.12 -0.74 -21.88
N GLY A 220 23.39 -0.61 -22.28
CA GLY A 220 24.00 0.65 -22.72
C GLY A 220 24.01 1.72 -21.64
N VAL A 221 23.52 2.92 -21.97
CA VAL A 221 23.42 4.10 -21.09
C VAL A 221 22.81 3.81 -19.71
N GLY A 222 21.86 2.87 -19.62
CA GLY A 222 21.23 2.56 -18.34
C GLY A 222 22.20 1.98 -17.32
N GLU A 223 23.19 1.21 -17.78
CA GLU A 223 24.20 0.59 -16.92
C GLU A 223 25.27 1.59 -16.46
N GLU A 224 25.65 2.53 -17.31
CA GLU A 224 26.52 3.65 -16.92
C GLU A 224 25.86 4.49 -15.82
N ILE A 225 24.62 4.93 -16.05
CA ILE A 225 23.87 5.73 -15.07
C ILE A 225 23.70 4.95 -13.75
N ARG A 226 23.38 3.65 -13.82
CA ARG A 226 23.26 2.80 -12.63
C ARG A 226 24.56 2.78 -11.83
N ARG A 227 25.70 2.57 -12.48
CA ARG A 227 27.01 2.53 -11.81
C ARG A 227 27.34 3.89 -11.19
N ASP A 228 27.16 4.98 -11.93
CA ASP A 228 27.41 6.34 -11.45
C ASP A 228 26.57 6.64 -10.19
N ILE A 229 25.28 6.28 -10.19
CA ILE A 229 24.41 6.46 -9.02
C ILE A 229 24.84 5.56 -7.86
N ALA A 230 25.16 4.29 -8.11
CA ALA A 230 25.58 3.37 -7.05
C ALA A 230 26.87 3.85 -6.36
N ASP A 231 27.83 4.34 -7.14
CA ASP A 231 29.09 4.86 -6.62
C ASP A 231 28.89 6.18 -5.87
N ALA A 232 28.00 7.07 -6.36
CA ALA A 232 27.62 8.28 -5.65
C ALA A 232 26.94 7.97 -4.29
N ILE A 233 26.02 6.99 -4.25
CA ILE A 233 25.39 6.55 -3.00
C ILE A 233 26.46 6.04 -2.02
N ARG A 234 27.38 5.17 -2.46
CA ARG A 234 28.45 4.64 -1.59
C ARG A 234 29.40 5.71 -1.09
N ALA A 235 29.63 6.76 -1.89
CA ALA A 235 30.47 7.88 -1.49
C ALA A 235 29.79 8.77 -0.45
N GLU A 236 28.49 9.05 -0.60
CA GLU A 236 27.73 9.89 0.34
C GLU A 236 27.30 9.12 1.61
N PHE A 237 27.02 7.82 1.48
CA PHE A 237 26.49 6.94 2.52
C PHE A 237 27.38 5.68 2.65
N PRO A 238 28.60 5.79 3.18
CA PRO A 238 29.56 4.68 3.25
C PRO A 238 29.09 3.48 4.09
N GLY A 239 28.15 3.67 5.02
CA GLY A 239 27.53 2.62 5.81
C GLY A 239 26.35 1.92 5.11
N CYS A 240 25.89 2.42 3.95
CA CYS A 240 24.84 1.77 3.17
C CYS A 240 25.36 0.42 2.62
N PRO A 241 24.64 -0.70 2.85
CA PRO A 241 25.07 -2.00 2.32
C PRO A 241 25.27 -1.94 0.79
N PRO A 242 26.40 -2.44 0.23
CA PRO A 242 26.64 -2.35 -1.21
C PRO A 242 25.51 -2.91 -2.09
N PRO A 243 24.85 -4.05 -1.73
CA PRO A 243 23.67 -4.51 -2.47
C PRO A 243 22.50 -3.52 -2.44
N ARG A 244 22.26 -2.86 -1.29
CA ARG A 244 21.21 -1.85 -1.14
C ARG A 244 21.46 -0.65 -2.04
N ALA A 245 22.70 -0.13 -2.06
CA ALA A 245 23.09 0.94 -2.98
C ALA A 245 22.87 0.55 -4.46
N ASP A 246 23.24 -0.68 -4.85
CA ASP A 246 23.02 -1.17 -6.21
C ASP A 246 21.53 -1.29 -6.57
N ALA A 247 20.68 -1.71 -5.63
CA ALA A 247 19.24 -1.86 -5.83
C ALA A 247 18.55 -0.49 -6.06
N ILE A 248 18.86 0.49 -5.20
CA ILE A 248 18.37 1.88 -5.33
C ILE A 248 18.83 2.47 -6.65
N ALA A 249 20.11 2.28 -7.01
CA ALA A 249 20.67 2.80 -8.25
C ALA A 249 20.03 2.17 -9.50
N TYR A 250 19.75 0.86 -9.48
CA TYR A 250 19.07 0.18 -10.58
C TYR A 250 17.68 0.77 -10.80
N ASP A 251 16.93 0.94 -9.72
CA ASP A 251 15.58 1.48 -9.76
C ASP A 251 15.56 2.93 -10.28
N ALA A 252 16.42 3.79 -9.73
CA ALA A 252 16.61 5.17 -10.21
C ALA A 252 16.97 5.22 -11.71
N ALA A 253 17.90 4.36 -12.15
CA ALA A 253 18.32 4.28 -13.55
C ALA A 253 17.20 3.80 -14.49
N VAL A 254 16.24 3.00 -14.01
CA VAL A 254 15.07 2.57 -14.79
C VAL A 254 14.02 3.68 -14.90
N ARG A 255 13.83 4.49 -13.86
CA ARG A 255 12.83 5.58 -13.85
C ARG A 255 13.22 6.79 -14.73
N ARG A 256 14.48 6.85 -15.19
CA ARG A 256 15.11 7.66 -16.28
C ARG A 256 14.86 9.17 -16.38
N ARG A 257 13.73 9.75 -15.98
CA ARG A 257 13.36 11.14 -16.30
C ARG A 257 14.45 12.15 -15.91
N ASN A 258 15.10 11.95 -14.77
CA ASN A 258 16.17 12.82 -14.25
C ASN A 258 17.46 12.06 -13.90
N ALA A 259 17.57 10.75 -14.17
CA ALA A 259 18.64 9.91 -13.62
C ALA A 259 20.04 10.31 -14.11
N ARG A 260 20.16 10.77 -15.37
CA ARG A 260 21.48 11.14 -15.94
C ARG A 260 22.04 12.43 -15.36
N SER A 261 21.21 13.47 -15.21
CA SER A 261 21.61 14.73 -14.58
C SER A 261 21.70 14.58 -13.07
N GLY A 262 20.78 13.81 -12.48
CA GLY A 262 20.71 13.54 -11.05
C GLY A 262 21.87 12.71 -10.52
N ALA A 263 22.46 11.80 -11.31
CA ALA A 263 23.63 11.02 -10.88
C ALA A 263 24.84 11.87 -10.44
N ARG A 264 24.87 13.15 -10.82
CA ARG A 264 25.92 14.11 -10.44
C ARG A 264 25.43 15.17 -9.43
N ASP A 265 24.18 15.07 -9.01
CA ASP A 265 23.54 16.01 -8.09
C ASP A 265 23.38 15.33 -6.72
N PRO A 266 24.14 15.77 -5.70
CA PRO A 266 24.00 15.23 -4.33
C PRO A 266 22.58 15.37 -3.79
N GLY A 267 21.82 16.41 -4.17
CA GLY A 267 20.44 16.58 -3.75
C GLY A 267 19.54 15.45 -4.26
N TYR A 268 19.75 15.03 -5.50
CA TYR A 268 19.04 13.89 -6.09
C TYR A 268 19.43 12.56 -5.43
N ILE A 269 20.72 12.34 -5.15
CA ILE A 269 21.20 11.13 -4.47
C ILE A 269 20.58 11.03 -3.08
N HIS A 270 20.60 12.12 -2.32
CA HIS A 270 19.93 12.17 -1.02
C HIS A 270 18.43 11.87 -1.12
N GLU A 271 17.72 12.45 -2.09
CA GLU A 271 16.28 12.24 -2.29
C GLU A 271 15.92 10.77 -2.58
N ILE A 272 16.63 10.11 -3.51
CA ILE A 272 16.32 8.71 -3.85
C ILE A 272 16.65 7.74 -2.71
N VAL A 273 17.71 8.02 -1.94
CA VAL A 273 18.08 7.23 -0.76
C VAL A 273 17.06 7.45 0.35
N GLN A 274 16.67 8.70 0.62
CA GLN A 274 15.66 9.03 1.62
C GLN A 274 14.29 8.41 1.29
N ASP A 275 13.83 8.44 0.03
CA ASP A 275 12.57 7.78 -0.37
C ASP A 275 12.67 6.25 -0.22
N SER A 276 13.80 5.66 -0.58
CA SER A 276 14.04 4.21 -0.39
C SER A 276 14.03 3.82 1.09
N VAL A 277 14.73 4.57 1.95
CA VAL A 277 14.76 4.32 3.40
C VAL A 277 13.36 4.47 3.99
N ARG A 278 12.66 5.56 3.67
CA ARG A 278 11.30 5.79 4.14
C ARG A 278 10.38 4.62 3.80
N ARG A 279 10.38 4.12 2.57
CA ARG A 279 9.44 3.07 2.14
C ARG A 279 9.82 1.66 2.58
N VAL A 280 11.11 1.37 2.69
CA VAL A 280 11.60 0.00 2.93
C VAL A 280 11.98 -0.23 4.39
N ASP A 281 12.46 0.79 5.09
CA ASP A 281 13.02 0.67 6.43
C ASP A 281 12.08 1.25 7.52
N THR A 282 10.93 1.82 7.13
CA THR A 282 9.90 2.30 8.08
C THR A 282 8.51 1.75 7.77
N GLU A 283 7.55 2.06 8.64
CA GLU A 283 6.12 1.78 8.46
C GLU A 283 5.38 2.74 7.51
N TYR A 284 6.08 3.64 6.80
CA TYR A 284 5.48 4.68 5.95
C TYR A 284 4.42 4.15 4.96
N ASP A 285 4.73 3.07 4.25
CA ASP A 285 3.82 2.47 3.27
C ASP A 285 2.56 1.88 3.96
N ASP A 286 2.69 1.34 5.18
CA ASP A 286 1.56 0.84 5.97
C ASP A 286 0.71 2.00 6.51
N LEU A 287 1.32 3.10 6.96
CA LEU A 287 0.59 4.30 7.36
C LEU A 287 -0.23 4.90 6.20
N SER A 288 0.30 4.87 4.98
CA SER A 288 -0.43 5.31 3.77
C SER A 288 -1.73 4.50 3.53
N LEU A 289 -1.73 3.22 3.91
CA LEU A 289 -2.89 2.35 3.78
C LEU A 289 -4.00 2.68 4.78
N THR A 290 -3.66 3.11 5.99
CA THR A 290 -4.62 3.51 7.05
C THR A 290 -5.40 4.79 6.73
N GLY A 291 -5.08 5.45 5.62
CA GLY A 291 -5.69 6.72 5.20
C GLY A 291 -5.13 7.93 5.95
N LEU A 292 -4.02 7.78 6.68
CA LEU A 292 -3.23 8.94 7.10
C LEU A 292 -2.80 9.72 5.86
N ASP A 293 -2.89 11.04 5.94
CA ASP A 293 -2.38 11.88 4.85
C ASP A 293 -0.86 11.76 4.76
N ARG A 294 -0.34 12.05 3.57
CA ARG A 294 1.08 11.90 3.25
C ARG A 294 1.97 12.72 4.18
N VAL A 295 1.58 13.95 4.52
CA VAL A 295 2.42 14.85 5.33
C VAL A 295 2.53 14.31 6.74
N GLU A 296 1.45 13.81 7.32
CA GLU A 296 1.46 13.19 8.63
C GLU A 296 2.24 11.86 8.63
N ALA A 297 2.11 11.03 7.59
CA ALA A 297 2.89 9.79 7.46
C ALA A 297 4.40 10.07 7.32
N GLU A 298 4.78 11.08 6.53
CA GLU A 298 6.17 11.57 6.43
C GLU A 298 6.65 12.06 7.80
N ARG A 299 5.88 12.91 8.48
CA ARG A 299 6.23 13.46 9.80
C ARG A 299 6.47 12.38 10.85
N ARG A 300 5.65 11.32 10.88
CA ARG A 300 5.78 10.23 11.86
C ARG A 300 7.03 9.38 11.65
N THR A 301 7.40 9.17 10.39
CA THR A 301 8.52 8.29 10.03
C THR A 301 9.84 9.05 9.91
N GLN A 302 9.82 10.38 9.85
CA GLN A 302 11.01 11.19 9.58
C GLN A 302 12.15 10.95 10.59
N ALA A 303 11.86 10.80 11.88
CA ALA A 303 12.89 10.53 12.88
C ALA A 303 13.63 9.19 12.65
N GLN A 304 12.91 8.14 12.24
CA GLN A 304 13.53 6.86 11.89
C GLN A 304 14.34 6.96 10.59
N VAL A 305 13.83 7.73 9.61
CA VAL A 305 14.54 7.98 8.36
C VAL A 305 15.85 8.72 8.62
N ASP A 306 15.83 9.78 9.45
CA ASP A 306 17.01 10.57 9.78
C ASP A 306 18.06 9.71 10.50
N ASP A 307 17.64 8.89 11.47
CA ASP A 307 18.53 7.96 12.20
C ASP A 307 19.20 6.93 11.27
N ALA A 308 18.44 6.35 10.34
CA ALA A 308 18.97 5.42 9.35
C ALA A 308 19.96 6.09 8.39
N LEU A 309 19.64 7.29 7.90
CA LEU A 309 20.51 8.05 7.00
C LEU A 309 21.79 8.51 7.70
N ASP A 310 21.71 8.98 8.94
CA ASP A 310 22.88 9.39 9.74
C ASP A 310 23.76 8.21 10.09
N THR A 311 23.18 7.04 10.39
CA THR A 311 23.91 5.78 10.53
C THR A 311 24.69 5.47 9.26
N TRP A 312 24.05 5.54 8.08
CA TRP A 312 24.74 5.27 6.82
C TRP A 312 25.80 6.32 6.46
N ARG A 313 25.58 7.61 6.78
CA ARG A 313 26.59 8.66 6.57
C ARG A 313 27.81 8.50 7.47
N SER A 314 27.60 8.08 8.72
CA SER A 314 28.68 7.89 9.69
C SER A 314 29.62 6.72 9.34
N GLY A 315 29.23 5.86 8.38
CA GLY A 315 29.97 4.65 8.03
C GLY A 315 29.80 3.52 9.04
N ILE A 316 28.90 3.66 10.01
CA ILE A 316 28.55 2.57 10.93
C ILE A 316 27.79 1.53 10.13
N ILE A 317 28.44 0.40 9.88
CA ILE A 317 27.80 -0.79 9.37
C ILE A 317 27.15 -1.47 10.57
N LEU A 318 25.82 -1.46 10.64
CA LEU A 318 25.09 -2.39 11.51
C LEU A 318 25.38 -3.79 10.99
N LEU A 319 26.34 -4.46 11.64
CA LEU A 319 26.57 -5.89 11.47
C LEU A 319 25.42 -6.60 12.18
N ASP A 320 24.29 -6.76 11.50
CA ASP A 320 23.24 -7.62 12.02
C ASP A 320 23.64 -9.09 11.81
N GLY A 321 23.60 -9.84 12.92
CA GLY A 321 23.72 -11.29 12.97
C GLY A 321 22.41 -12.03 12.69
#